data_AF-A0A4Q6AK17-F1
#
_entry.id   AF-A0A4Q6AK17-F1
#
_cell.length_a   1.000
_cell.length_b   1.000
_cell.length_c   1.000
_cell.angle_alpha   90.00
_cell.angle_beta   90.00
_cell.angle_gamma   90.00
#
_symmetry.space_group_name_H-M   'P 1'
#
loop_
_entity.id
_entity.type
_entity.pdbx_description
1 polymer ?
#
loop_
_entity_poly.entity_id
_entity_poly.type
_entity_poly.pdbx_seq_one_letter_code
_entity_poly.pdbx_strand_id
1 'polypeptide(L)'
;MESEESILSTAAELGLALKEREEDLRLEELAARVNSLLVGQFDKLIAILYRMDVSDVKLKQLLKDHPGEDAGMIVAKLMVERQAQKIRSRAQF
;
A
#
# COMPACT_ATOMS: atom_id res chain seq x y z
N MET A 1 -12.71 11.71 -2.47
CA MET A 1 -13.20 10.68 -3.42
C MET A 1 -12.06 9.85 -3.98
N GLU A 2 -11.12 10.41 -4.78
CA GLU A 2 -9.99 9.61 -5.33
C GLU A 2 -9.07 9.04 -4.24
N SER A 3 -8.70 9.85 -3.23
CA SER A 3 -7.91 9.42 -2.07
C SER A 3 -8.57 8.25 -1.35
N GLU A 4 -9.83 8.42 -0.94
CA GLU A 4 -10.61 7.38 -0.27
C GLU A 4 -10.74 6.08 -1.07
N GLU A 5 -11.05 6.16 -2.37
CA GLU A 5 -11.18 4.97 -3.23
C GLU A 5 -9.85 4.21 -3.34
N SER A 6 -8.74 4.94 -3.46
CA SER A 6 -7.40 4.32 -3.53
C SER A 6 -7.00 3.63 -2.21
N ILE A 7 -7.38 4.20 -1.06
CA ILE A 7 -7.18 3.61 0.28
C ILE A 7 -8.04 2.35 0.43
N LEU A 8 -9.32 2.40 0.09
CA LEU A 8 -10.23 1.25 0.17
C LEU A 8 -9.80 0.12 -0.78
N SER A 9 -9.36 0.47 -1.98
CA SER A 9 -8.84 -0.49 -2.94
C SER A 9 -7.56 -1.16 -2.42
N THR A 10 -6.66 -0.40 -1.83
CA THR A 10 -5.44 -0.94 -1.19
C THR A 10 -5.77 -1.85 -0.01
N ALA A 11 -6.76 -1.49 0.81
CA ALA A 11 -7.24 -2.34 1.90
C ALA A 11 -7.75 -3.69 1.41
N ALA A 12 -8.52 -3.70 0.31
CA ALA A 12 -9.03 -4.92 -0.30
C ALA A 12 -7.89 -5.85 -0.76
N GLU A 13 -6.84 -5.30 -1.39
CA GLU A 13 -5.65 -6.07 -1.80
C GLU A 13 -4.93 -6.73 -0.61
N LEU A 14 -4.92 -6.05 0.55
CA LEU A 14 -4.32 -6.51 1.80
C LEU A 14 -5.24 -7.44 2.62
N GLY A 15 -6.48 -7.63 2.18
CA GLY A 15 -7.51 -8.41 2.87
C GLY A 15 -7.99 -7.75 4.16
N LEU A 16 -8.03 -6.42 4.19
CA LEU A 16 -8.50 -5.63 5.33
C LEU A 16 -9.93 -5.11 5.09
N ALA A 17 -10.70 -5.06 6.16
CA ALA A 17 -11.95 -4.33 6.23
C ALA A 17 -11.71 -3.06 7.06
N LEU A 18 -11.51 -1.93 6.40
CA LEU A 18 -11.32 -0.64 7.06
C LEU A 18 -12.66 -0.11 7.58
N LYS A 19 -12.65 0.44 8.80
CA LYS A 19 -13.81 1.12 9.36
C LYS A 19 -13.98 2.52 8.76
N GLU A 20 -15.18 3.09 8.88
CA GLU A 20 -15.40 4.52 8.65
C GLU A 20 -14.68 5.34 9.72
N ARG A 21 -13.55 5.93 9.32
CA ARG A 21 -12.60 6.68 10.14
C ARG A 21 -11.87 7.69 9.25
N GLU A 22 -11.14 8.61 9.87
CA GLU A 22 -10.27 9.56 9.18
C GLU A 22 -9.23 8.85 8.31
N GLU A 23 -8.82 9.51 7.21
CA GLU A 23 -7.90 8.93 6.22
C GLU A 23 -6.55 8.55 6.82
N ASP A 24 -6.01 9.37 7.73
CA ASP A 24 -4.72 9.11 8.39
C ASP A 24 -4.76 7.81 9.21
N LEU A 25 -5.85 7.58 9.96
CA LEU A 25 -6.04 6.34 10.73
C LEU A 25 -6.16 5.12 9.82
N ARG A 26 -6.84 5.26 8.67
CA ARG A 26 -6.92 4.20 7.67
C ARG A 26 -5.54 3.89 7.09
N LEU A 27 -4.74 4.91 6.80
CA LEU A 27 -3.38 4.73 6.29
C LEU A 27 -2.47 4.06 7.32
N GLU A 28 -2.59 4.39 8.61
CA GLU A 28 -1.90 3.69 9.69
C GLU A 28 -2.31 2.21 9.78
N GLU A 29 -3.59 1.88 9.61
CA GLU A 29 -4.06 0.49 9.56
C GLU A 29 -3.46 -0.28 8.36
N LEU A 30 -3.35 0.37 7.19
CA LEU A 30 -2.64 -0.20 6.04
C LEU A 30 -1.16 -0.43 6.36
N ALA A 31 -0.48 0.58 6.94
CA ALA A 31 0.93 0.51 7.29
C ALA A 31 1.21 -0.61 8.30
N ALA A 32 0.39 -0.74 9.35
CA ALA A 32 0.49 -1.81 10.34
C ALA A 32 0.35 -3.20 9.69
N ARG A 33 -0.61 -3.35 8.77
CA ARG A 33 -0.79 -4.60 8.02
C ARG A 33 0.42 -4.90 7.15
N VAL A 34 0.94 -3.91 6.42
CA VAL A 34 2.15 -4.09 5.60
C VAL A 34 3.34 -4.47 6.47
N ASN A 35 3.53 -3.83 7.63
CA ASN A 35 4.58 -4.19 8.59
C ASN A 35 4.43 -5.65 9.07
N SER A 36 3.21 -6.11 9.36
CA SER A 36 2.99 -7.51 9.73
C SER A 36 3.40 -8.49 8.62
N LEU A 37 3.20 -8.12 7.35
CA LEU A 37 3.61 -8.92 6.21
C LEU A 37 5.12 -8.83 5.98
N LEU A 38 5.74 -7.66 6.12
CA LEU A 38 7.19 -7.47 6.03
C LEU A 38 7.93 -8.39 7.00
N VAL A 39 7.47 -8.45 8.25
CA VAL A 39 8.14 -9.21 9.32
C VAL A 39 7.78 -10.69 9.29
N GLY A 40 6.50 -11.03 9.07
CA GLY A 40 6.01 -12.40 9.25
C GLY A 40 5.79 -13.18 7.96
N GLN A 41 5.51 -12.52 6.84
CA GLN A 41 5.00 -13.15 5.61
C GLN A 41 5.45 -12.39 4.35
N PHE A 42 6.77 -12.16 4.23
CA PHE A 42 7.34 -11.29 3.19
C PHE A 42 6.95 -11.74 1.77
N ASP A 43 6.95 -13.05 1.50
CA ASP A 43 6.56 -13.59 0.19
C ASP A 43 5.12 -13.22 -0.19
N LYS A 44 4.21 -13.14 0.79
CA LYS A 44 2.83 -12.69 0.55
C LYS A 44 2.78 -11.22 0.20
N LEU A 45 3.58 -10.39 0.85
CA LEU A 45 3.68 -8.97 0.50
C LEU A 45 4.18 -8.82 -0.95
N ILE A 46 5.24 -9.52 -1.32
CA ILE A 46 5.79 -9.49 -2.67
C ILE A 46 4.74 -9.91 -3.71
N ALA A 47 4.00 -10.99 -3.45
CA ALA A 47 2.93 -11.43 -4.34
C ALA A 47 1.84 -10.36 -4.54
N ILE A 48 1.42 -9.68 -3.46
CA ILE A 48 0.43 -8.59 -3.53
C ILE A 48 0.99 -7.42 -4.35
N LEU A 49 2.22 -6.98 -4.07
CA LEU A 49 2.85 -5.86 -4.78
C LEU A 49 2.95 -6.13 -6.28
N TYR A 50 3.33 -7.35 -6.68
CA TYR A 50 3.36 -7.72 -8.10
C TYR A 50 2.00 -7.62 -8.79
N ARG A 51 0.91 -8.05 -8.15
CA ARG A 51 -0.45 -7.89 -8.71
C ARG A 51 -0.85 -6.42 -8.89
N MET A 52 -0.30 -5.54 -8.06
CA MET A 52 -0.54 -4.10 -8.14
C MET A 52 0.34 -3.39 -9.16
N ASP A 53 1.21 -4.11 -9.88
CA ASP A 53 2.26 -3.58 -10.74
C ASP A 53 3.33 -2.75 -9.98
N VAL A 54 3.61 -3.14 -8.73
CA VAL A 54 4.71 -2.56 -7.93
C VAL A 54 5.88 -3.54 -7.94
N SER A 55 7.04 -3.10 -8.44
CA SER A 55 8.23 -3.96 -8.51
C SER A 55 8.89 -4.16 -7.14
N ASP A 56 9.34 -5.39 -6.88
CA ASP A 56 10.08 -5.74 -5.67
C ASP A 56 11.45 -5.03 -5.62
N VAL A 57 12.05 -4.74 -6.78
CA VAL A 57 13.28 -3.94 -6.90
C VAL A 57 13.06 -2.54 -6.35
N LYS A 58 11.97 -1.86 -6.74
CA LYS A 58 11.62 -0.52 -6.25
C LYS A 58 11.34 -0.54 -4.75
N LEU A 59 10.64 -1.57 -4.26
CA LEU A 59 10.43 -1.79 -2.82
C LEU A 59 11.77 -1.91 -2.08
N LYS A 60 12.66 -2.80 -2.52
CA LYS A 60 13.96 -3.02 -1.86
C LYS A 60 14.84 -1.77 -1.90
N GLN A 61 14.78 -0.98 -2.97
CA GLN A 61 15.47 0.31 -3.06
C GLN A 61 14.90 1.30 -2.05
N LEU A 62 13.58 1.50 -2.03
CA LEU A 62 12.92 2.38 -1.06
C LEU A 62 13.27 2.03 0.40
N LEU A 63 13.27 0.74 0.74
CA LEU A 63 13.63 0.32 2.10
C LEU A 63 15.11 0.57 2.44
N LYS A 64 16.00 0.56 1.44
CA LYS A 64 17.42 0.87 1.62
C LYS A 64 17.69 2.37 1.70
N ASP A 65 16.97 3.16 0.92
CA ASP A 65 17.14 4.61 0.81
C ASP A 65 16.58 5.35 2.03
N HIS A 66 15.64 4.72 2.76
CA HIS A 66 14.99 5.28 3.95
C HIS A 66 15.26 4.46 5.23
N PRO A 67 16.53 4.32 5.65
CA PRO A 67 16.86 3.58 6.86
C PRO A 67 16.31 4.29 8.10
N GLY A 68 15.55 3.58 8.93
CA GLY A 68 14.98 4.11 10.18
C GLY A 68 13.61 4.76 10.03
N GLU A 69 13.07 4.86 8.82
CA GLU A 69 11.67 5.22 8.60
C GLU A 69 10.75 3.99 8.74
N ASP A 70 9.46 4.24 8.94
CA ASP A 70 8.46 3.18 8.99
C ASP A 70 8.27 2.57 7.59
N ALA A 71 8.95 1.45 7.37
CA ALA A 71 8.87 0.65 6.15
C ALA A 71 7.43 0.33 5.75
N GLY A 72 6.56 0.01 6.70
CA GLY A 72 5.15 -0.27 6.45
C GLY A 72 4.42 0.95 5.91
N MET A 73 4.69 2.13 6.48
CA MET A 73 4.12 3.40 6.03
C MET A 73 4.58 3.76 4.60
N ILE A 74 5.87 3.61 4.30
CA ILE A 74 6.42 3.88 2.96
C ILE A 74 5.71 3.01 1.93
N VAL A 75 5.59 1.71 2.22
CA VAL A 75 5.01 0.75 1.28
C VAL A 75 3.49 0.93 1.16
N ALA A 76 2.79 1.20 2.27
CA ALA A 76 1.36 1.50 2.22
C ALA A 76 1.07 2.73 1.34
N LYS A 77 1.84 3.82 1.49
CA LYS A 77 1.73 5.01 0.63
C LYS A 77 2.00 4.69 -0.84
N LEU A 78 3.02 3.87 -1.12
CA LEU A 78 3.33 3.43 -2.48
C LEU A 78 2.17 2.64 -3.11
N MET A 79 1.53 1.76 -2.34
CA MET A 79 0.37 0.97 -2.78
C MET A 79 -0.84 1.87 -3.06
N VAL A 80 -1.12 2.81 -2.17
CA VAL A 80 -2.22 3.78 -2.33
C VAL A 80 -2.01 4.65 -3.57
N GLU A 81 -0.82 5.22 -3.75
CA GLU A 81 -0.48 6.02 -4.94
C GLU A 81 -0.66 5.22 -6.23
N ARG A 82 -0.28 3.93 -6.22
CA ARG A 82 -0.46 3.06 -7.38
C ARG A 82 -1.94 2.83 -7.72
N GLN A 83 -2.81 2.66 -6.72
CA GLN A 83 -4.25 2.55 -6.94
C GLN A 83 -4.85 3.86 -7.42
N ALA A 84 -4.43 5.00 -6.88
CA ALA A 84 -4.85 6.32 -7.34
C ALA A 84 -4.50 6.53 -8.83
N GLN A 85 -3.30 6.13 -9.25
CA GLN A 85 -2.90 6.16 -10.67
C GLN A 85 -3.81 5.28 -11.55
N LYS A 86 -4.16 4.08 -11.10
CA LYS A 86 -5.10 3.20 -11.82
C LYS A 86 -6.48 3.85 -11.97
N ILE A 87 -7.01 4.44 -10.90
CA ILE A 87 -8.30 5.13 -10.90
C ILE A 87 -8.27 6.32 -11.88
N ARG A 88 -7.24 7.18 -11.80
CA ARG A 88 -7.04 8.30 -12.73
C ARG A 88 -6.96 7.85 -14.18
N SER A 89 -6.22 6.78 -14.46
CA SER A 89 -6.09 6.26 -15.82
C SER A 89 -7.44 5.80 -16.39
N ARG A 90 -8.32 5.21 -15.57
CA ARG A 90 -9.67 4.80 -15.99
C ARG A 90 -10.61 5.99 -16.21
N ALA A 91 -10.42 7.09 -15.49
CA ALA A 91 -11.24 8.29 -15.65
C ALA A 91 -10.90 9.11 -16.91
N GLN A 92 -9.72 8.86 -17.51
CA GLN A 92 -9.25 9.56 -18.72
C GLN A 92 -9.59 8.87 -20.04
N PHE A 93 -10.15 7.65 -20.02
CA PHE A 93 -10.59 6.89 -21.19
C PHE A 93 -12.10 6.66 -21.15
#